data_AF-A0A2M3YY84-F1
#
_entry.id   AF-A0A2M3YY84-F1
#
_cell.length_a   1.000
_cell.length_b   1.000
_cell.length_c   1.000
_cell.angle_alpha   90.00
_cell.angle_beta   90.00
_cell.angle_gamma   90.00
#
_symmetry.space_group_name_H-M   'P 1'
#
loop_
_entity.id
_entity.type
_entity.pdbx_description
1 polymer ?
#
loop_
_entity_poly.entity_id
_entity_poly.type
_entity_poly.pdbx_seq_one_letter_code
_entity_poly.pdbx_strand_id
1 'polypeptide(L)'
;MKMLLPTTKCNTMWLVLCVILLPALLQAAEAATYECKNEKHRDENYCVFRNVVYDGRNAIEFKAPSSRELQVAFLDSKLKHIPKELLTAFPEMRVLDVVNCNLTSVVIPNKLERLFASDNIISKVIVHQSPATTTMTELMLDSNRLLDISNITQHLKKLEILNLNGNEELAKAKAIDLGMFAGMANLRSLTLAGIGAYYVDNDREVKFPELELLDLSNNDLITTNLAVKVFATMPKLETLRLAHNKITSLDVIELTQNNKLKEIYLEGNDFPCNYQTLLVKHLMESGVELGVQGKNVECMQGYMKQNDMCCRTSLLDNIPFTTPLSKENSNDGALTNQEANGESTPTTTIKTTVRMTTVGTTSMRTSTTHAPSAGVAKGNERDDASSDASILILGNSLTSCLMLAIAKLILF
;
A
#
# COMPACT_ATOMS: atom_id res chain seq x y z
N MET A 1 4.10 -70.66 41.76
CA MET A 1 4.61 -69.73 42.79
C MET A 1 4.02 -68.35 42.49
N LYS A 2 3.18 -67.81 43.38
CA LYS A 2 2.49 -66.51 43.21
C LYS A 2 3.53 -65.38 43.12
N MET A 3 3.50 -64.57 42.06
CA MET A 3 4.21 -63.27 42.05
C MET A 3 3.30 -62.20 42.65
N LEU A 4 3.69 -61.68 43.80
CA LEU A 4 3.08 -60.51 44.43
C LEU A 4 3.45 -59.24 43.62
N LEU A 5 2.46 -58.42 43.29
CA LEU A 5 2.68 -57.01 42.94
C LEU A 5 3.10 -56.24 44.20
N PRO A 6 4.10 -55.33 44.13
CA PRO A 6 4.36 -54.41 45.23
C PRO A 6 3.30 -53.32 45.22
N THR A 7 2.52 -53.23 46.29
CA THR A 7 1.65 -52.09 46.58
C THR A 7 2.51 -50.88 46.90
N THR A 8 2.67 -49.95 45.96
CA THR A 8 3.22 -48.63 46.23
C THR A 8 2.22 -47.85 47.10
N LYS A 9 2.53 -47.72 48.40
CA LYS A 9 1.83 -46.79 49.28
C LYS A 9 2.07 -45.38 48.75
N CYS A 10 1.05 -44.80 48.11
CA CYS A 10 1.03 -43.38 47.78
C CYS A 10 1.10 -42.60 49.09
N ASN A 11 2.21 -41.91 49.32
CA ASN A 11 2.49 -41.22 50.57
C ASN A 11 1.51 -40.04 50.68
N THR A 12 0.50 -40.14 51.54
CA THR A 12 -0.56 -39.14 51.71
C THR A 12 -0.01 -37.75 52.02
N MET A 13 1.17 -37.67 52.63
CA MET A 13 1.93 -36.43 52.83
C MET A 13 2.34 -35.71 51.53
N TRP A 14 2.69 -36.44 50.46
CA TRP A 14 3.09 -35.84 49.18
C TRP A 14 1.90 -35.42 48.32
N LEU A 15 0.78 -36.15 48.44
CA LEU A 15 -0.51 -35.72 47.88
C LEU A 15 -1.00 -34.44 48.56
N VAL A 16 -0.91 -34.35 49.89
CA VAL A 16 -1.27 -33.15 50.64
C VAL A 16 -0.31 -32.00 50.35
N LEU A 17 1.00 -32.25 50.22
CA LEU A 17 1.96 -31.23 49.78
C LEU A 17 1.63 -30.72 48.36
N CYS A 18 1.32 -31.60 47.41
CA CYS A 18 0.90 -31.19 46.06
C CYS A 18 -0.44 -30.45 46.06
N VAL A 19 -1.42 -30.87 46.86
CA VAL A 19 -2.74 -30.19 46.94
C VAL A 19 -2.67 -28.84 47.66
N ILE A 20 -1.69 -28.63 48.54
CA ILE A 20 -1.44 -27.34 49.21
C ILE A 20 -0.47 -26.44 48.40
N LEU A 21 0.50 -27.02 47.70
CA LEU A 21 1.49 -26.29 46.89
C LEU A 21 1.02 -25.98 45.47
N LEU A 22 0.12 -26.78 44.86
CA LEU A 22 -0.45 -26.46 43.54
C LEU A 22 -1.25 -25.14 43.56
N PRO A 23 -2.13 -24.87 44.54
CA PRO A 23 -2.81 -23.58 44.64
C PRO A 23 -1.85 -22.44 44.98
N ALA A 24 -0.75 -22.72 45.70
CA ALA A 24 0.27 -21.72 46.04
C ALA A 24 1.17 -21.35 44.85
N LEU A 25 1.33 -22.25 43.87
CA LEU A 25 2.05 -22.03 42.61
C LEU A 25 1.17 -21.44 41.50
N LEU A 26 -0.16 -21.55 41.62
CA LEU A 26 -1.12 -20.78 40.82
C LEU A 26 -1.51 -19.49 41.55
N GLN A 27 -0.54 -18.59 41.75
CA GLN A 27 -0.93 -17.17 41.76
C GLN A 27 -1.33 -16.86 40.32
N ALA A 28 -2.64 -16.82 40.06
CA ALA A 28 -3.16 -16.26 38.82
C ALA A 28 -2.53 -14.87 38.72
N ALA A 29 -1.72 -14.65 37.68
CA ALA A 29 -1.18 -13.33 37.40
C ALA A 29 -2.37 -12.37 37.34
N GLU A 30 -2.43 -11.43 38.28
CA GLU A 30 -3.54 -10.47 38.38
C GLU A 30 -3.60 -9.72 37.05
N ALA A 31 -4.75 -9.76 36.37
CA ALA A 31 -4.90 -9.15 35.07
C ALA A 31 -4.78 -7.63 35.20
N ALA A 32 -3.95 -7.01 34.37
CA ALA A 32 -3.88 -5.55 34.30
C ALA A 32 -5.24 -5.03 33.84
N THR A 33 -5.93 -4.27 34.70
CA THR A 33 -7.24 -3.71 34.38
C THR A 33 -7.08 -2.30 33.85
N TYR A 34 -7.66 -2.03 32.68
CA TYR A 34 -7.75 -0.69 32.11
C TYR A 34 -9.21 -0.24 32.05
N GLU A 35 -9.46 0.98 32.49
CA GLU A 35 -10.78 1.61 32.45
C GLU A 35 -10.76 2.76 31.46
N CYS A 36 -11.71 2.78 30.52
CA CYS A 36 -11.81 3.88 29.58
C CYS A 36 -12.54 5.08 30.20
N LYS A 37 -12.28 6.25 29.64
CA LYS A 37 -13.02 7.48 29.94
C LYS A 37 -13.73 7.96 28.69
N ASN A 38 -14.98 8.38 28.86
CA ASN A 38 -15.75 8.95 27.76
C ASN A 38 -15.33 10.40 27.53
N GLU A 39 -14.76 10.66 26.36
CA GLU A 39 -14.28 11.99 25.98
C GLU A 39 -14.49 12.24 24.48
N LYS A 40 -14.38 13.51 24.07
CA LYS A 40 -14.47 13.88 22.65
C LYS A 40 -13.16 13.54 21.95
N HIS A 41 -13.27 12.80 20.86
CA HIS A 41 -12.17 12.46 19.96
C HIS A 41 -12.72 12.39 18.53
N ARG A 42 -12.00 12.93 17.54
CA ARG A 42 -12.50 13.05 16.14
C ARG A 42 -13.94 13.63 16.05
N ASP A 43 -14.23 14.63 16.88
CA ASP A 43 -15.54 15.29 17.01
C ASP A 43 -16.72 14.40 17.44
N GLU A 44 -16.45 13.16 17.85
CA GLU A 44 -17.44 12.20 18.37
C GLU A 44 -17.08 11.78 19.81
N ASN A 45 -17.97 11.05 20.48
CA ASN A 45 -17.73 10.57 21.84
C ASN A 45 -17.15 9.15 21.80
N TYR A 46 -15.95 8.99 22.37
CA TYR A 46 -15.25 7.72 22.45
C TYR A 46 -15.05 7.28 23.89
N CYS A 47 -15.10 5.97 24.11
CA CYS A 47 -14.53 5.31 25.28
C CYS A 47 -13.01 5.17 25.05
N VAL A 48 -12.24 6.06 25.67
CA VAL A 48 -10.79 6.19 25.43
C VAL A 48 -9.99 5.48 26.50
N PHE A 49 -9.16 4.53 26.08
CA PHE A 49 -8.12 3.91 26.89
C PHE A 49 -6.79 4.63 26.68
N ARG A 50 -6.02 4.80 27.75
CA ARG A 50 -4.71 5.47 27.71
C ARG A 50 -3.62 4.62 28.33
N ASN A 51 -2.40 4.76 27.82
CA ASN A 51 -1.20 4.10 28.37
C ASN A 51 -1.32 2.56 28.44
N VAL A 52 -2.10 1.96 27.53
CA VAL A 52 -2.28 0.50 27.51
C VAL A 52 -1.04 -0.14 26.92
N VAL A 53 -0.46 -1.10 27.63
CA VAL A 53 0.68 -1.89 27.14
C VAL A 53 0.29 -3.36 27.04
N TYR A 54 0.33 -3.89 25.82
CA TYR A 54 -0.02 -5.28 25.53
C TYR A 54 0.93 -5.91 24.51
N ASP A 55 1.68 -6.92 24.95
CA ASP A 55 2.64 -7.67 24.13
C ASP A 55 2.13 -9.07 23.71
N GLY A 56 0.92 -9.44 24.15
CA GLY A 56 0.31 -10.77 23.91
C GLY A 56 0.53 -11.80 25.02
N ARG A 57 1.31 -11.50 26.07
CA ARG A 57 1.61 -12.45 27.16
C ARG A 57 0.94 -12.10 28.48
N ASN A 58 0.67 -10.82 28.70
CA ASN A 58 0.06 -10.35 29.94
C ASN A 58 -1.46 -10.56 29.92
N ALA A 59 -2.01 -11.01 31.04
CA ALA A 59 -3.46 -11.00 31.26
C ALA A 59 -3.93 -9.54 31.36
N ILE A 60 -4.99 -9.20 30.63
CA ILE A 60 -5.51 -7.83 30.54
C ILE A 60 -7.04 -7.86 30.61
N GLU A 61 -7.63 -6.87 31.27
CA GLU A 61 -9.07 -6.67 31.34
C GLU A 61 -9.41 -5.24 30.94
N PHE A 62 -10.49 -5.08 30.17
CA PHE A 62 -10.99 -3.78 29.75
C PHE A 62 -12.36 -3.52 30.36
N LYS A 63 -12.49 -2.39 31.04
CA LYS A 63 -13.73 -1.91 31.66
C LYS A 63 -14.15 -0.58 31.06
N ALA A 64 -15.46 -0.37 31.00
CA ALA A 64 -16.06 0.86 30.51
C ALA A 64 -17.19 1.32 31.45
N PRO A 65 -17.50 2.63 31.46
CA PRO A 65 -18.65 3.16 32.18
C PRO A 65 -20.00 2.58 31.71
N SER A 66 -20.07 2.17 30.44
CA SER A 66 -21.26 1.59 29.81
C SER A 66 -20.90 0.32 29.04
N SER A 67 -21.76 -0.70 29.06
CA SER A 67 -21.59 -1.91 28.26
C SER A 67 -21.98 -1.74 26.79
N ARG A 68 -22.31 -0.52 26.35
CA ARG A 68 -22.80 -0.19 25.00
C ARG A 68 -21.90 0.78 24.25
N GLU A 69 -20.64 0.92 24.66
CA GLU A 69 -19.70 1.79 23.95
C GLU A 69 -19.50 1.27 22.52
N LEU A 70 -19.89 2.10 21.55
CA LEU A 70 -19.80 1.77 20.12
C LEU A 70 -18.48 2.26 19.52
N GLN A 71 -17.82 3.22 20.18
CA GLN A 71 -16.62 3.88 19.71
C GLN A 71 -15.54 3.74 20.77
N VAL A 72 -14.44 3.08 20.42
CA VAL A 72 -13.32 2.84 21.32
C VAL A 72 -12.05 3.42 20.72
N ALA A 73 -11.25 4.10 21.53
CA ALA A 73 -9.96 4.62 21.10
C ALA A 73 -8.86 4.23 22.08
N PHE A 74 -7.64 4.08 21.54
CA PHE A 74 -6.42 3.89 22.30
C PHE A 74 -5.48 5.04 22.02
N LEU A 75 -5.16 5.80 23.05
CA LEU A 75 -4.21 6.91 22.97
C LEU A 75 -2.99 6.58 23.82
N ASP A 76 -1.82 7.04 23.39
CA ASP A 76 -0.55 6.85 24.11
C ASP A 76 -0.29 5.37 24.47
N SER A 77 -0.75 4.44 23.62
CA SER A 77 -0.80 3.01 23.91
C SER A 77 0.14 2.21 23.01
N LYS A 78 0.58 1.03 23.48
CA LYS A 78 1.47 0.11 22.77
C LYS A 78 0.86 -1.28 22.75
N LEU A 79 0.22 -1.60 21.64
CA LEU A 79 -0.48 -2.86 21.40
C LEU A 79 0.21 -3.59 20.25
N LYS A 80 0.85 -4.74 20.51
CA LYS A 80 1.44 -5.53 19.42
C LYS A 80 0.36 -6.13 18.49
N HIS A 81 -0.79 -6.47 19.10
CA HIS A 81 -2.00 -6.98 18.46
C HIS A 81 -3.22 -6.46 19.23
N ILE A 82 -4.41 -6.48 18.61
CA ILE A 82 -5.67 -6.21 19.31
C ILE A 82 -5.95 -7.37 20.29
N PRO A 83 -6.09 -7.13 21.60
CA PRO A 83 -6.41 -8.18 22.56
C PRO A 83 -7.80 -8.78 22.31
N LYS A 84 -7.94 -10.10 22.45
CA LYS A 84 -9.26 -10.77 22.32
C LYS A 84 -10.23 -10.33 23.41
N GLU A 85 -9.70 -9.93 24.57
CA GLU A 85 -10.43 -9.45 25.72
C GLU A 85 -11.15 -8.14 25.38
N LEU A 86 -10.56 -7.28 24.54
CA LEU A 86 -11.23 -6.09 24.02
C LEU A 86 -12.44 -6.46 23.17
N LEU A 87 -12.27 -7.41 22.25
CA LEU A 87 -13.35 -7.87 21.37
C LEU A 87 -14.50 -8.54 22.16
N THR A 88 -14.19 -9.10 23.32
CA THR A 88 -15.16 -9.71 24.24
C THR A 88 -15.88 -8.66 25.08
N ALA A 89 -15.16 -7.63 25.53
CA ALA A 89 -15.73 -6.53 26.32
C ALA A 89 -16.62 -5.60 25.49
N PHE A 90 -16.31 -5.42 24.19
CA PHE A 90 -17.03 -4.53 23.28
C PHE A 90 -17.51 -5.25 22.00
N PRO A 91 -18.45 -6.21 22.12
CA PRO A 91 -18.93 -7.00 20.98
C PRO A 91 -19.74 -6.18 19.97
N GLU A 92 -20.30 -5.04 20.40
CA GLU A 92 -21.10 -4.13 19.58
C GLU A 92 -20.29 -2.96 19.00
N MET A 93 -18.96 -2.97 19.14
CA MET A 93 -18.09 -1.88 18.68
C MET A 93 -18.23 -1.67 17.15
N ARG A 94 -18.48 -0.41 16.78
CA ARG A 94 -18.65 0.07 15.40
C ARG A 94 -17.46 0.88 14.92
N VAL A 95 -16.74 1.54 15.84
CA VAL A 95 -15.59 2.38 15.52
C VAL A 95 -14.43 2.05 16.45
N LEU A 96 -13.25 1.83 15.86
CA LEU A 96 -12.02 1.60 16.59
C LEU A 96 -10.93 2.56 16.09
N ASP A 97 -10.32 3.31 17.02
CA ASP A 97 -9.14 4.12 16.77
C ASP A 97 -7.94 3.56 17.54
N VAL A 98 -6.93 3.15 16.80
CA VAL A 98 -5.67 2.56 17.26
C VAL A 98 -4.48 3.15 16.48
N VAL A 99 -4.57 4.44 16.12
CA VAL A 99 -3.48 5.16 15.46
C VAL A 99 -2.23 5.15 16.33
N ASN A 100 -1.07 4.90 15.72
CA ASN A 100 0.23 4.94 16.38
C ASN A 100 0.33 4.03 17.64
N CYS A 101 -0.20 2.82 17.55
CA CYS A 101 -0.23 1.84 18.64
C CYS A 101 0.84 0.74 18.54
N ASN A 102 1.73 0.80 17.53
CA ASN A 102 2.76 -0.22 17.26
C ASN A 102 2.20 -1.62 16.94
N LEU A 103 1.02 -1.67 16.32
CA LEU A 103 0.37 -2.90 15.88
C LEU A 103 1.13 -3.55 14.73
N THR A 104 1.32 -4.87 14.81
CA THR A 104 1.90 -5.70 13.72
C THR A 104 0.83 -6.42 12.90
N SER A 105 -0.36 -6.58 13.45
CA SER A 105 -1.55 -7.08 12.76
C SER A 105 -2.81 -6.47 13.36
N VAL A 106 -3.89 -6.45 12.59
CA VAL A 106 -5.18 -5.94 13.04
C VAL A 106 -6.32 -6.89 12.64
N VAL A 107 -7.35 -6.95 13.48
CA VAL A 107 -8.55 -7.76 13.28
C VAL A 107 -9.74 -6.83 13.06
N ILE A 108 -10.56 -7.10 12.05
CA ILE A 108 -11.81 -6.41 11.74
C ILE A 108 -12.98 -7.32 12.15
N PRO A 109 -13.62 -7.08 13.31
CA PRO A 109 -14.74 -7.89 13.80
C PRO A 109 -16.05 -7.61 13.04
N ASN A 110 -17.08 -8.42 13.29
CA ASN A 110 -18.29 -8.49 12.45
C ASN A 110 -19.12 -7.20 12.35
N LYS A 111 -19.10 -6.35 13.38
CA LYS A 111 -19.93 -5.13 13.48
C LYS A 111 -19.15 -3.84 13.26
N LEU A 112 -17.85 -3.94 12.99
CA LEU A 112 -17.01 -2.76 12.80
C LEU A 112 -17.37 -2.06 11.48
N GLU A 113 -17.54 -0.75 11.54
CA GLU A 113 -17.88 0.12 10.42
C GLU A 113 -16.70 0.98 10.01
N ARG A 114 -15.94 1.47 11.00
CA ARG A 114 -14.80 2.34 10.80
C ARG A 114 -13.58 1.90 11.61
N LEU A 115 -12.43 1.86 10.96
CA LEU A 115 -11.15 1.54 11.60
C LEU A 115 -10.10 2.59 11.25
N PHE A 116 -9.57 3.23 12.29
CA PHE A 116 -8.42 4.12 12.20
C PHE A 116 -7.19 3.41 12.77
N ALA A 117 -6.29 2.97 11.89
CA ALA A 117 -5.09 2.21 12.26
C ALA A 117 -3.82 2.72 11.57
N SER A 118 -3.80 4.01 11.26
CA SER A 118 -2.66 4.72 10.67
C SER A 118 -1.41 4.68 11.58
N ASP A 119 -0.24 4.83 10.97
CA ASP A 119 1.06 4.94 11.67
C ASP A 119 1.39 3.73 12.56
N ASN A 120 1.15 2.53 12.05
CA ASN A 120 1.50 1.28 12.73
C ASN A 120 2.55 0.50 11.90
N ILE A 121 2.81 -0.76 12.25
CA ILE A 121 3.68 -1.66 11.50
C ILE A 121 2.89 -2.89 11.01
N ILE A 122 1.63 -2.66 10.64
CA ILE A 122 0.69 -3.72 10.25
C ILE A 122 1.14 -4.31 8.91
N SER A 123 1.39 -5.62 8.91
CA SER A 123 1.65 -6.39 7.69
C SER A 123 0.53 -7.38 7.35
N LYS A 124 -0.43 -7.58 8.27
CA LYS A 124 -1.54 -8.52 8.11
C LYS A 124 -2.85 -7.97 8.66
N VAL A 125 -3.88 -7.98 7.82
CA VAL A 125 -5.26 -7.66 8.19
C VAL A 125 -6.10 -8.95 8.20
N ILE A 126 -6.79 -9.21 9.30
CA ILE A 126 -7.69 -10.34 9.47
C ILE A 126 -9.13 -9.81 9.45
N VAL A 127 -9.91 -10.23 8.46
CA VAL A 127 -11.31 -9.81 8.32
C VAL A 127 -12.22 -10.95 8.75
N HIS A 128 -13.08 -10.72 9.75
CA HIS A 128 -14.12 -11.68 10.16
C HIS A 128 -15.45 -11.45 9.44
N GLN A 129 -15.61 -10.28 8.80
CA GLN A 129 -16.78 -9.95 7.99
C GLN A 129 -16.81 -10.74 6.67
N SER A 130 -18.01 -10.89 6.11
CA SER A 130 -18.21 -11.51 4.80
C SER A 130 -18.67 -10.48 3.76
N PRO A 131 -18.52 -10.76 2.44
CA PRO A 131 -19.00 -9.88 1.37
C PRO A 131 -20.49 -9.48 1.50
N ALA A 132 -21.33 -10.40 1.97
CA ALA A 132 -22.77 -10.18 2.08
C ALA A 132 -23.17 -9.43 3.36
N THR A 133 -22.38 -9.56 4.43
CA THR A 133 -22.72 -9.07 5.77
C THR A 133 -21.83 -7.93 6.26
N THR A 134 -20.88 -7.50 5.44
CA THR A 134 -19.95 -6.42 5.81
C THR A 134 -20.70 -5.13 6.16
N THR A 135 -20.20 -4.46 7.19
CA THR A 135 -20.65 -3.17 7.72
C THR A 135 -19.58 -2.08 7.56
N MET A 136 -18.35 -2.45 7.18
CA MET A 136 -17.24 -1.51 6.97
C MET A 136 -17.54 -0.50 5.85
N THR A 137 -17.37 0.77 6.18
CA THR A 137 -17.48 1.91 5.27
C THR A 137 -16.18 2.70 5.17
N GLU A 138 -15.35 2.72 6.23
CA GLU A 138 -14.10 3.50 6.27
C GLU A 138 -12.95 2.69 6.88
N LEU A 139 -11.82 2.64 6.16
CA LEU A 139 -10.62 1.92 6.58
C LEU A 139 -9.38 2.76 6.31
N MET A 140 -8.75 3.21 7.40
CA MET A 140 -7.52 4.00 7.37
C MET A 140 -6.34 3.13 7.80
N LEU A 141 -5.47 2.80 6.84
CA LEU A 141 -4.31 1.92 7.00
C LEU A 141 -3.04 2.57 6.45
N ASP A 142 -3.01 3.90 6.36
CA ASP A 142 -1.84 4.64 5.92
C ASP A 142 -0.64 4.47 6.86
N SER A 143 0.57 4.64 6.31
CA SER A 143 1.84 4.51 7.05
C SER A 143 1.94 3.15 7.78
N ASN A 144 1.79 2.06 7.02
CA ASN A 144 1.91 0.68 7.49
C ASN A 144 2.85 -0.13 6.58
N ARG A 145 2.87 -1.47 6.72
CA ARG A 145 3.76 -2.37 5.97
C ARG A 145 2.97 -3.47 5.24
N LEU A 146 1.85 -3.08 4.62
CA LEU A 146 0.98 -4.03 3.93
C LEU A 146 1.61 -4.50 2.61
N LEU A 147 1.65 -5.82 2.44
CA LEU A 147 2.10 -6.51 1.22
C LEU A 147 0.94 -7.03 0.35
N ASP A 148 -0.23 -7.18 0.98
CA ASP A 148 -1.42 -7.77 0.36
C ASP A 148 -2.67 -7.20 1.01
N ILE A 149 -3.62 -6.81 0.17
CA ILE A 149 -4.94 -6.32 0.57
C ILE A 149 -6.05 -7.28 0.15
N SER A 150 -5.74 -8.46 -0.40
CA SER A 150 -6.73 -9.43 -0.88
C SER A 150 -7.79 -9.76 0.17
N ASN A 151 -7.39 -9.86 1.45
CA ASN A 151 -8.36 -10.12 2.52
C ASN A 151 -9.36 -8.97 2.72
N ILE A 152 -8.93 -7.72 2.50
CA ILE A 152 -9.79 -6.53 2.51
C ILE A 152 -10.69 -6.55 1.27
N THR A 153 -10.09 -6.64 0.09
CA THR A 153 -10.80 -6.48 -1.17
C THR A 153 -11.76 -7.63 -1.46
N GLN A 154 -11.50 -8.84 -0.97
CA GLN A 154 -12.40 -9.98 -1.08
C GLN A 154 -13.64 -9.83 -0.20
N HIS A 155 -13.55 -9.22 0.99
CA HIS A 155 -14.61 -9.25 1.99
C HIS A 155 -15.36 -7.92 2.17
N LEU A 156 -14.69 -6.76 2.11
CA LEU A 156 -15.26 -5.47 2.49
C LEU A 156 -15.93 -4.75 1.30
N LYS A 157 -16.94 -5.37 0.69
CA LYS A 157 -17.58 -4.89 -0.54
C LYS A 157 -18.41 -3.60 -0.40
N LYS A 158 -18.69 -3.14 0.82
CA LYS A 158 -19.38 -1.86 1.11
C LYS A 158 -18.44 -0.71 1.45
N LEU A 159 -17.13 -0.94 1.39
CA LEU A 159 -16.15 0.08 1.76
C LEU A 159 -16.28 1.30 0.82
N GLU A 160 -16.34 2.49 1.41
CA GLU A 160 -16.48 3.77 0.70
C GLU A 160 -15.16 4.55 0.74
N ILE A 161 -14.44 4.48 1.85
CA ILE A 161 -13.17 5.19 2.06
C ILE A 161 -12.09 4.17 2.40
N LEU A 162 -11.03 4.16 1.58
CA LEU A 162 -9.86 3.32 1.78
C LEU A 162 -8.58 4.15 1.63
N ASN A 163 -7.85 4.31 2.73
CA ASN A 163 -6.53 4.93 2.72
C ASN A 163 -5.42 3.88 2.90
N LEU A 164 -4.56 3.78 1.89
CA LEU A 164 -3.42 2.86 1.83
C LEU A 164 -2.08 3.61 1.64
N ASN A 165 -2.06 4.93 1.83
CA ASN A 165 -0.87 5.74 1.63
C ASN A 165 0.34 5.20 2.41
N GLY A 166 1.55 5.34 1.87
CA GLY A 166 2.78 4.98 2.58
C GLY A 166 2.96 3.47 2.84
N ASN A 167 2.15 2.60 2.23
CA ASN A 167 2.40 1.16 2.22
C ASN A 167 3.33 0.80 1.03
N GLU A 168 4.60 1.19 1.12
CA GLU A 168 5.60 1.07 0.04
C GLU A 168 5.82 -0.36 -0.49
N GLU A 169 5.47 -1.38 0.31
CA GLU A 169 5.60 -2.78 -0.08
C GLU A 169 4.39 -3.30 -0.89
N LEU A 170 3.31 -2.51 -1.01
CA LEU A 170 2.08 -2.91 -1.69
C LEU A 170 2.21 -2.92 -3.21
N ALA A 171 3.00 -2.00 -3.79
CA ALA A 171 3.24 -1.88 -5.22
C ALA A 171 4.18 -2.99 -5.73
N LYS A 172 3.65 -4.20 -5.88
CA LYS A 172 4.38 -5.35 -6.43
C LYS A 172 4.87 -5.02 -7.84
N ALA A 173 6.11 -5.38 -8.13
CA ALA A 173 6.77 -5.03 -9.40
C ALA A 173 6.69 -3.52 -9.75
N LYS A 174 6.52 -2.66 -8.73
CA LYS A 174 6.38 -1.21 -8.89
C LYS A 174 5.11 -0.80 -9.66
N ALA A 175 4.06 -1.61 -9.58
CA ALA A 175 2.77 -1.40 -10.23
C ALA A 175 1.64 -1.08 -9.25
N ILE A 176 0.68 -0.28 -9.69
CA ILE A 176 -0.69 -0.27 -9.14
C ILE A 176 -1.60 -0.97 -10.13
N ASP A 177 -1.99 -2.22 -9.82
CA ASP A 177 -3.01 -2.95 -10.57
C ASP A 177 -4.39 -2.62 -9.99
N LEU A 178 -5.17 -1.76 -10.66
CA LEU A 178 -6.52 -1.41 -10.22
C LEU A 178 -7.46 -2.64 -10.18
N GLY A 179 -7.09 -3.71 -10.87
CA GLY A 179 -7.70 -5.04 -10.79
C GLY A 179 -7.70 -5.66 -9.40
N MET A 180 -6.80 -5.24 -8.50
CA MET A 180 -6.80 -5.71 -7.11
C MET A 180 -8.00 -5.20 -6.30
N PHE A 181 -8.65 -4.13 -6.77
CA PHE A 181 -9.83 -3.52 -6.15
C PHE A 181 -11.16 -4.05 -6.71
N ALA A 182 -11.13 -5.14 -7.50
CA ALA A 182 -12.31 -5.68 -8.17
C ALA A 182 -13.50 -5.94 -7.23
N GLY A 183 -14.66 -5.42 -7.61
CA GLY A 183 -15.92 -5.55 -6.88
C GLY A 183 -16.10 -4.57 -5.72
N MET A 184 -15.17 -3.66 -5.45
CA MET A 184 -15.36 -2.56 -4.50
C MET A 184 -16.08 -1.36 -5.15
N ALA A 185 -17.30 -1.62 -5.61
CA ALA A 185 -18.07 -0.67 -6.41
C ALA A 185 -18.55 0.57 -5.63
N ASN A 186 -18.53 0.52 -4.29
CA ASN A 186 -18.98 1.61 -3.42
C ASN A 186 -17.85 2.58 -3.02
N LEU A 187 -16.60 2.33 -3.45
CA LEU A 187 -15.49 3.23 -3.13
C LEU A 187 -15.76 4.62 -3.69
N ARG A 188 -15.71 5.61 -2.80
CA ARG A 188 -15.77 7.06 -3.08
C ARG A 188 -14.41 7.70 -2.99
N SER A 189 -13.57 7.24 -2.05
CA SER A 189 -12.22 7.76 -1.83
C SER A 189 -11.22 6.62 -1.76
N LEU A 190 -10.25 6.64 -2.68
CA LEU A 190 -9.12 5.71 -2.71
C LEU A 190 -7.81 6.51 -2.72
N THR A 191 -6.97 6.32 -1.72
CA THR A 191 -5.67 6.98 -1.64
C THR A 191 -4.55 5.96 -1.57
N LEU A 192 -3.61 6.10 -2.52
CA LEU A 192 -2.46 5.23 -2.78
C LEU A 192 -1.19 6.08 -2.93
N ALA A 193 -1.12 7.20 -2.23
CA ALA A 193 0.03 8.09 -2.28
C ALA A 193 1.25 7.45 -1.60
N GLY A 194 2.44 7.60 -2.17
CA GLY A 194 3.66 7.12 -1.53
C GLY A 194 3.75 5.60 -1.38
N ILE A 195 3.17 4.83 -2.31
CA ILE A 195 3.32 3.36 -2.31
C ILE A 195 4.46 2.89 -3.24
N GLY A 196 5.20 3.82 -3.84
CA GLY A 196 6.41 3.54 -4.63
C GLY A 196 6.13 2.95 -6.01
N ALA A 197 5.02 3.33 -6.65
CA ALA A 197 4.63 2.84 -7.96
C ALA A 197 5.22 3.67 -9.12
N TYR A 198 5.50 3.01 -10.25
CA TYR A 198 6.02 3.61 -11.48
C TYR A 198 4.97 3.60 -12.61
N TYR A 199 3.95 2.76 -12.49
CA TYR A 199 2.85 2.65 -13.45
C TYR A 199 1.53 2.30 -12.77
N VAL A 200 0.44 2.66 -13.43
CA VAL A 200 -0.93 2.31 -13.03
C VAL A 200 -1.55 1.55 -14.19
N ASP A 201 -2.06 0.35 -13.92
CA ASP A 201 -2.77 -0.46 -14.91
C ASP A 201 -4.22 -0.71 -14.48
N ASN A 202 -5.04 -1.02 -15.48
CA ASN A 202 -6.41 -1.48 -15.26
C ASN A 202 -6.80 -2.46 -16.38
N ASP A 203 -5.94 -3.43 -16.66
CA ASP A 203 -6.12 -4.38 -17.77
C ASP A 203 -7.39 -5.24 -17.61
N ARG A 204 -7.90 -5.36 -16.38
CA ARG A 204 -9.16 -6.05 -16.07
C ARG A 204 -10.40 -5.16 -16.21
N GLU A 205 -10.24 -3.92 -16.66
CA GLU A 205 -11.32 -2.95 -16.87
C GLU A 205 -12.23 -2.79 -15.65
N VAL A 206 -11.64 -2.77 -14.45
CA VAL A 206 -12.41 -2.59 -13.22
C VAL A 206 -13.04 -1.21 -13.22
N LYS A 207 -14.34 -1.19 -12.95
CA LYS A 207 -15.16 0.02 -12.86
C LYS A 207 -15.27 0.49 -11.42
N PHE A 208 -15.15 1.79 -11.24
CA PHE A 208 -15.32 2.48 -9.97
C PHE A 208 -16.43 3.52 -10.11
N PRO A 209 -17.70 3.08 -10.12
CA PRO A 209 -18.83 3.94 -10.50
C PRO A 209 -19.10 5.06 -9.49
N GLU A 210 -18.69 4.88 -8.22
CA GLU A 210 -18.89 5.84 -7.13
C GLU A 210 -17.62 6.62 -6.77
N LEU A 211 -16.48 6.39 -7.42
CA LEU A 211 -15.22 6.99 -7.01
C LEU A 211 -15.19 8.48 -7.36
N GLU A 212 -15.01 9.30 -6.34
CA GLU A 212 -15.00 10.77 -6.38
C GLU A 212 -13.57 11.31 -6.17
N LEU A 213 -12.76 10.64 -5.34
CA LEU A 213 -11.37 11.02 -5.06
C LEU A 213 -10.42 9.85 -5.34
N LEU A 214 -9.39 10.13 -6.15
CA LEU A 214 -8.24 9.25 -6.35
C LEU A 214 -6.95 10.01 -6.06
N ASP A 215 -6.16 9.51 -5.11
CA ASP A 215 -4.84 10.06 -4.79
C ASP A 215 -3.72 9.08 -5.17
N LEU A 216 -2.90 9.49 -6.13
CA LEU A 216 -1.72 8.78 -6.62
C LEU A 216 -0.44 9.61 -6.41
N SER A 217 -0.48 10.62 -5.55
CA SER A 217 0.62 11.55 -5.33
C SER A 217 1.85 10.87 -4.72
N ASN A 218 3.02 11.50 -4.83
CA ASN A 218 4.27 11.01 -4.21
C ASN A 218 4.63 9.57 -4.63
N ASN A 219 4.31 9.19 -5.86
CA ASN A 219 4.81 7.97 -6.49
C ASN A 219 5.89 8.36 -7.53
N ASP A 220 6.37 7.40 -8.31
CA ASP A 220 7.34 7.62 -9.38
C ASP A 220 6.69 7.42 -10.78
N LEU A 221 5.42 7.80 -10.92
CA LEU A 221 4.66 7.59 -12.16
C LEU A 221 5.27 8.37 -13.33
N ILE A 222 5.48 7.68 -14.45
CA ILE A 222 5.97 8.27 -15.71
C ILE A 222 4.89 8.25 -16.79
N THR A 223 4.89 9.26 -17.66
CA THR A 223 3.92 9.43 -18.76
C THR A 223 3.73 8.18 -19.61
N THR A 224 4.82 7.52 -20.02
CA THR A 224 4.77 6.37 -20.93
C THR A 224 3.98 5.19 -20.37
N ASN A 225 3.78 5.16 -19.05
CA ASN A 225 3.12 4.07 -18.35
C ASN A 225 1.86 4.54 -17.59
N LEU A 226 1.38 5.76 -17.88
CA LEU A 226 0.12 6.29 -17.36
C LEU A 226 -0.83 6.55 -18.53
N ALA A 227 -1.60 5.53 -18.89
CA ALA A 227 -2.61 5.67 -19.94
C ALA A 227 -3.86 6.35 -19.36
N VAL A 228 -4.21 7.55 -19.83
CA VAL A 228 -5.34 8.34 -19.29
C VAL A 228 -6.67 7.57 -19.30
N LYS A 229 -6.87 6.66 -20.25
CA LYS A 229 -8.01 5.73 -20.29
C LYS A 229 -8.28 4.97 -18.99
N VAL A 230 -7.29 4.78 -18.11
CA VAL A 230 -7.51 4.12 -16.81
C VAL A 230 -8.50 4.91 -15.94
N PHE A 231 -8.54 6.23 -16.10
CA PHE A 231 -9.46 7.10 -15.37
C PHE A 231 -10.87 7.09 -15.97
N ALA A 232 -11.04 6.65 -17.22
CA ALA A 232 -12.37 6.56 -17.85
C ALA A 232 -13.29 5.53 -17.16
N THR A 233 -12.75 4.64 -16.34
CA THR A 233 -13.53 3.71 -15.52
C THR A 233 -14.10 4.33 -14.23
N MET A 234 -13.85 5.63 -14.01
CA MET A 234 -14.21 6.41 -12.82
C MET A 234 -15.10 7.62 -13.21
N PRO A 235 -16.34 7.40 -13.69
CA PRO A 235 -17.17 8.45 -14.29
C PRO A 235 -17.63 9.54 -13.30
N LYS A 236 -17.50 9.31 -11.98
CA LYS A 236 -17.82 10.29 -10.93
C LYS A 236 -16.59 10.97 -10.35
N LEU A 237 -15.39 10.73 -10.89
CA LEU A 237 -14.15 11.28 -10.34
C LEU A 237 -14.20 12.81 -10.36
N GLU A 238 -14.08 13.43 -9.18
CA GLU A 238 -14.13 14.88 -8.97
C GLU A 238 -12.75 15.43 -8.61
N THR A 239 -11.95 14.68 -7.85
CA THR A 239 -10.60 15.07 -7.43
C THR A 239 -9.59 14.02 -7.84
N LEU A 240 -8.60 14.43 -8.65
CA LEU A 240 -7.46 13.58 -9.03
C LEU A 240 -6.16 14.21 -8.53
N ARG A 241 -5.41 13.47 -7.73
CA ARG A 241 -4.11 13.92 -7.23
C ARG A 241 -2.98 13.12 -7.85
N LEU A 242 -2.13 13.81 -8.59
CA LEU A 242 -0.94 13.27 -9.27
C LEU A 242 0.32 14.07 -8.90
N ALA A 243 0.26 14.85 -7.82
CA ALA A 243 1.37 15.68 -7.37
C ALA A 243 2.61 14.84 -7.05
N HIS A 244 3.79 15.44 -7.23
CA HIS A 244 5.08 14.85 -6.90
C HIS A 244 5.32 13.48 -7.55
N ASN A 245 5.00 13.36 -8.84
CA ASN A 245 5.35 12.22 -9.69
C ASN A 245 6.45 12.62 -10.71
N LYS A 246 6.64 11.82 -11.77
CA LYS A 246 7.61 12.07 -12.86
C LYS A 246 6.91 12.23 -14.21
N ILE A 247 5.69 12.78 -14.19
CA ILE A 247 4.86 12.96 -15.39
C ILE A 247 5.41 14.14 -16.20
N THR A 248 5.51 13.94 -17.51
CA THR A 248 6.00 14.93 -18.48
C THR A 248 4.92 15.37 -19.46
N SER A 249 3.86 14.58 -19.64
CA SER A 249 2.64 14.96 -20.35
C SER A 249 1.41 14.17 -19.85
N LEU A 250 0.22 14.71 -20.06
CA LEU A 250 -1.05 14.13 -19.65
C LEU A 250 -2.16 14.54 -20.63
N ASP A 251 -2.87 13.59 -21.22
CA ASP A 251 -4.00 13.91 -22.12
C ASP A 251 -5.20 14.45 -21.30
N VAL A 252 -5.18 15.75 -21.02
CA VAL A 252 -6.24 16.42 -20.26
C VAL A 252 -7.55 16.54 -21.03
N ILE A 253 -7.53 16.39 -22.36
CA ILE A 253 -8.75 16.39 -23.17
C ILE A 253 -9.50 15.08 -22.92
N GLU A 254 -8.84 13.93 -23.04
CA GLU A 254 -9.44 12.63 -22.73
C GLU A 254 -9.88 12.57 -21.26
N LEU A 255 -9.06 13.07 -20.33
CA LEU A 255 -9.38 13.08 -18.89
C LEU A 255 -10.65 13.89 -18.58
N THR A 256 -10.82 15.07 -19.20
CA THR A 256 -11.98 15.93 -18.91
C THR A 256 -13.26 15.46 -19.62
N GLN A 257 -13.16 14.61 -20.64
CA GLN A 257 -14.33 14.06 -21.35
C GLN A 257 -14.99 12.88 -20.63
N ASN A 258 -14.24 12.12 -19.85
CA ASN A 258 -14.70 10.86 -19.27
C ASN A 258 -15.07 10.95 -17.78
N ASN A 259 -14.88 12.12 -17.16
CA ASN A 259 -14.93 12.31 -15.71
C ASN A 259 -15.67 13.62 -15.35
N LYS A 260 -16.01 13.79 -14.07
CA LYS A 260 -16.62 15.01 -13.53
C LYS A 260 -15.61 15.85 -12.76
N LEU A 261 -14.39 15.92 -13.30
CA LEU A 261 -13.25 16.48 -12.60
C LEU A 261 -13.53 17.94 -12.25
N LYS A 262 -13.36 18.28 -10.97
CA LYS A 262 -13.47 19.63 -10.42
C LYS A 262 -12.11 20.15 -10.00
N GLU A 263 -11.23 19.26 -9.53
CA GLU A 263 -9.94 19.63 -8.98
C GLU A 263 -8.86 18.63 -9.39
N ILE A 264 -7.68 19.13 -9.79
CA ILE A 264 -6.52 18.33 -10.12
C ILE A 264 -5.24 18.89 -9.51
N TYR A 265 -4.39 18.01 -8.98
CA TYR A 265 -3.08 18.36 -8.40
C TYR A 265 -1.95 17.78 -9.25
N LEU A 266 -1.06 18.63 -9.72
CA LEU A 266 -0.02 18.31 -10.71
C LEU A 266 1.36 18.88 -10.36
N GLU A 267 1.47 19.61 -9.25
CA GLU A 267 2.71 20.19 -8.76
C GLU A 267 3.79 19.12 -8.56
N GLY A 268 5.07 19.50 -8.71
CA GLY A 268 6.19 18.57 -8.48
C GLY A 268 6.39 17.50 -9.56
N ASN A 269 5.73 17.61 -10.73
CA ASN A 269 6.01 16.82 -11.93
C ASN A 269 7.04 17.49 -12.86
N ASP A 270 7.41 16.83 -13.97
CA ASP A 270 8.44 17.28 -14.93
C ASP A 270 7.85 17.75 -16.28
N PHE A 271 6.80 18.56 -16.21
CA PHE A 271 6.19 19.13 -17.41
C PHE A 271 7.10 20.19 -18.06
N PRO A 272 7.33 20.13 -19.39
CA PRO A 272 7.90 21.25 -20.13
C PRO A 272 7.02 22.50 -19.98
N CYS A 273 7.63 23.69 -19.83
CA CYS A 273 6.87 24.92 -19.57
C CYS A 273 5.86 25.26 -20.65
N ASN A 274 6.22 25.14 -21.93
CA ASN A 274 5.32 25.36 -23.06
C ASN A 274 4.10 24.41 -23.01
N TYR A 275 4.31 23.15 -22.63
CA TYR A 275 3.25 22.16 -22.50
C TYR A 275 2.35 22.44 -21.30
N GLN A 276 2.93 22.73 -20.13
CA GLN A 276 2.18 23.03 -18.92
C GLN A 276 1.26 24.25 -19.12
N THR A 277 1.68 25.26 -19.87
CA THR A 277 0.83 26.41 -20.20
C THR A 277 -0.43 26.00 -20.96
N LEU A 278 -0.30 25.12 -21.96
CA LEU A 278 -1.44 24.61 -22.73
C LEU A 278 -2.34 23.71 -21.88
N LEU A 279 -1.74 22.84 -21.07
CA LEU A 279 -2.43 21.94 -20.15
C LEU A 279 -3.29 22.72 -19.15
N VAL A 280 -2.70 23.73 -18.48
CA VAL A 280 -3.40 24.54 -17.48
C VAL A 280 -4.53 25.34 -18.13
N LYS A 281 -4.29 25.89 -19.33
CA LYS A 281 -5.32 26.59 -20.09
C LYS A 281 -6.55 25.70 -20.35
N HIS A 282 -6.34 24.48 -20.85
CA HIS A 282 -7.45 23.55 -21.12
C HIS A 282 -8.23 23.18 -19.85
N LEU A 283 -7.53 22.91 -18.74
CA LEU A 283 -8.16 22.60 -17.47
C LEU A 283 -9.07 23.74 -16.99
N MET A 284 -8.56 24.98 -17.01
CA MET A 284 -9.33 26.16 -16.62
C MET A 284 -10.53 26.41 -17.54
N GLU A 285 -10.36 26.27 -18.87
CA GLU A 285 -11.46 26.39 -19.84
C GLU A 285 -12.53 25.30 -19.66
N SER A 286 -12.13 24.14 -19.12
CA SER A 286 -13.03 23.03 -18.78
C SER A 286 -13.65 23.13 -17.39
N GLY A 287 -13.38 24.22 -16.64
CA GLY A 287 -13.90 24.43 -15.29
C GLY A 287 -13.23 23.57 -14.21
N VAL A 288 -12.04 23.02 -14.48
CA VAL A 288 -11.25 22.25 -13.53
C VAL A 288 -10.27 23.16 -12.82
N GLU A 289 -10.34 23.20 -11.49
CA GLU A 289 -9.42 23.93 -10.64
C GLU A 289 -8.07 23.20 -10.52
N LEU A 290 -6.98 23.97 -10.61
CA LEU A 290 -5.65 23.47 -10.35
C LEU A 290 -5.35 23.61 -8.85
N GLY A 291 -5.46 22.50 -8.12
CA GLY A 291 -5.05 22.41 -6.73
C GLY A 291 -3.53 22.43 -6.65
N VAL A 292 -2.96 23.39 -5.91
CA VAL A 292 -1.51 23.46 -5.66
C VAL A 292 -1.28 23.54 -4.16
N GLN A 293 -0.64 22.51 -3.60
CA GLN A 293 -0.20 22.52 -2.22
C GLN A 293 1.10 23.32 -2.09
N GLY A 294 1.14 24.29 -1.16
CA GLY A 294 2.36 25.06 -0.86
C GLY A 294 2.76 26.08 -1.93
N LYS A 295 1.91 27.09 -2.20
CA LYS A 295 2.09 28.13 -3.24
C LYS A 295 3.42 28.91 -3.25
N ASN A 296 4.22 28.82 -2.19
CA ASN A 296 5.52 29.48 -2.06
C ASN A 296 6.72 28.60 -2.46
N VAL A 297 6.52 27.62 -3.36
CA VAL A 297 7.64 26.79 -3.86
C VAL A 297 8.67 27.65 -4.62
N GLU A 298 9.94 27.44 -4.29
CA GLU A 298 11.08 27.86 -5.09
C GLU A 298 11.47 26.74 -6.05
N CYS A 299 11.55 27.05 -7.34
CA CYS A 299 11.90 26.06 -8.35
C CYS A 299 13.40 25.79 -8.35
N MET A 300 13.76 24.52 -8.54
CA MET A 300 15.16 24.10 -8.70
C MET A 300 15.77 24.70 -9.98
N GLN A 301 17.11 24.76 -10.03
CA GLN A 301 17.84 25.21 -11.21
C GLN A 301 17.40 24.42 -12.47
N GLY A 302 17.07 25.13 -13.55
CA GLY A 302 16.54 24.54 -14.78
C GLY A 302 15.02 24.40 -14.84
N TYR A 303 14.32 24.87 -13.79
CA TYR A 303 12.87 24.98 -13.76
C TYR A 303 12.45 26.44 -13.58
N MET A 304 11.30 26.80 -14.15
CA MET A 304 10.66 28.10 -13.96
C MET A 304 9.34 27.94 -13.22
N LYS A 305 8.95 28.96 -12.46
CA LYS A 305 7.65 29.00 -11.79
C LYS A 305 6.62 29.62 -12.73
N GLN A 306 5.50 28.92 -12.95
CA GLN A 306 4.30 29.46 -13.60
C GLN A 306 3.05 28.77 -13.04
N ASN A 307 1.95 29.51 -12.89
CA ASN A 307 0.70 28.98 -12.30
C ASN A 307 0.92 28.28 -10.94
N ASP A 308 1.78 28.86 -10.09
CA ASP A 308 2.22 28.31 -8.80
C ASP A 308 2.90 26.93 -8.83
N MET A 309 3.22 26.40 -10.01
CA MET A 309 3.95 25.14 -10.20
C MET A 309 5.30 25.39 -10.88
N CYS A 310 6.24 24.46 -10.65
CA CYS A 310 7.49 24.43 -11.41
C CYS A 310 7.30 23.67 -12.71
N CYS A 311 7.94 24.14 -13.78
CA CYS A 311 8.02 23.48 -15.07
C CYS A 311 9.45 23.51 -15.60
N ARG A 312 9.83 22.52 -16.40
CA ARG A 312 11.17 22.43 -16.97
C ARG A 312 11.32 23.36 -18.16
N THR A 313 12.36 24.19 -18.12
CA THR A 313 12.73 25.07 -19.23
C THR A 313 13.25 24.24 -20.39
N SER A 314 12.81 24.53 -21.62
CA SER A 314 13.47 24.00 -22.81
C SER A 314 14.68 24.88 -23.15
N LEU A 315 15.77 24.31 -23.68
CA LEU A 315 16.95 25.09 -24.12
C LEU A 315 16.62 26.16 -25.18
N LEU A 316 15.44 26.05 -25.83
CA LEU A 316 14.92 27.01 -26.80
C LEU A 316 14.20 28.21 -26.15
N ASP A 317 13.85 28.15 -24.87
CA ASP A 317 13.13 29.23 -24.17
C ASP A 317 14.08 30.36 -23.70
N ASN A 318 15.40 30.16 -23.86
CA ASN A 318 16.43 31.15 -23.51
C ASN A 318 16.72 32.17 -24.62
N ILE A 319 15.90 32.24 -25.68
CA ILE A 319 16.00 33.37 -26.63
C ILE A 319 15.21 34.53 -26.03
N PRO A 320 15.85 35.64 -25.62
CA PRO A 320 15.11 36.81 -25.22
C PRO A 320 14.31 37.27 -26.45
N PHE A 321 12.99 37.34 -26.33
CA PHE A 321 12.17 38.09 -27.26
C PHE A 321 12.57 39.56 -27.13
N THR A 322 13.59 39.99 -27.89
CA THR A 322 13.81 41.40 -28.15
C THR A 322 12.64 41.88 -28.98
N THR A 323 11.75 42.65 -28.36
CA THR A 323 10.77 43.51 -29.02
C THR A 323 11.45 44.27 -30.17
N PRO A 324 10.88 44.33 -31.39
CA PRO A 324 11.43 45.18 -32.42
C PRO A 324 11.21 46.64 -31.98
N LEU A 325 12.31 47.34 -31.68
CA LEU A 325 12.26 48.79 -31.56
C LEU A 325 11.88 49.38 -32.92
N SER A 326 10.93 50.28 -32.84
CA SER A 326 10.46 51.20 -33.85
C SER A 326 11.58 51.86 -34.67
N LYS A 327 11.29 52.01 -35.96
CA LYS A 327 11.97 52.82 -36.97
C LYS A 327 12.54 54.13 -36.42
N GLU A 328 13.81 54.39 -36.70
CA GLU A 328 14.31 55.74 -36.95
C GLU A 328 15.08 55.76 -38.28
N ASN A 329 14.68 56.72 -39.12
CA ASN A 329 15.30 57.07 -40.38
C ASN A 329 16.67 57.70 -40.16
N SER A 330 17.63 57.38 -41.01
CA SER A 330 18.64 58.35 -41.48
C SER A 330 19.16 57.89 -42.85
N ASN A 331 18.90 58.72 -43.85
CA ASN A 331 19.48 58.65 -45.19
C ASN A 331 20.99 58.87 -45.11
N ASP A 332 21.76 58.15 -45.93
CA ASP A 332 22.63 58.78 -46.93
C ASP A 332 23.37 57.74 -47.79
N GLY A 333 23.60 58.11 -49.06
CA GLY A 333 24.73 57.58 -49.84
C GLY A 333 24.39 56.62 -50.96
N ALA A 334 23.87 57.15 -52.07
CA ALA A 334 23.87 56.48 -53.36
C ALA A 334 25.31 56.20 -53.86
N LEU A 335 25.54 55.02 -54.44
CA LEU A 335 26.44 54.84 -55.58
C LEU A 335 26.00 53.64 -56.41
N THR A 336 25.71 53.98 -57.65
CA THR A 336 25.39 53.18 -58.82
C THR A 336 26.48 52.18 -59.17
N ASN A 337 26.11 51.02 -59.74
CA ASN A 337 26.57 50.61 -61.07
C ASN A 337 25.75 49.43 -61.64
N GLN A 338 25.44 49.59 -62.93
CA GLN A 338 24.77 48.71 -63.89
C GLN A 338 25.62 47.46 -64.21
N GLU A 339 25.01 46.27 -64.32
CA GLU A 339 24.55 45.57 -65.56
C GLU A 339 25.42 44.36 -65.96
N ALA A 340 24.68 43.30 -66.32
CA ALA A 340 24.88 42.39 -67.46
C ALA A 340 25.33 40.93 -67.20
N ASN A 341 24.34 40.05 -67.42
CA ASN A 341 24.35 38.80 -68.17
C ASN A 341 25.46 37.75 -68.00
N GLY A 342 25.01 36.51 -67.77
CA GLY A 342 25.81 35.30 -67.94
C GLY A 342 25.06 34.03 -67.57
N GLU A 343 24.22 33.56 -68.48
CA GLU A 343 23.53 32.26 -68.46
C GLU A 343 24.54 31.10 -68.58
N SER A 344 24.47 30.09 -67.71
CA SER A 344 24.63 28.65 -68.03
C SER A 344 24.71 27.78 -66.77
N THR A 345 23.73 26.88 -66.65
CA THR A 345 23.80 25.66 -65.84
C THR A 345 24.89 24.71 -66.34
N PRO A 346 25.47 23.88 -65.45
CA PRO A 346 25.21 22.46 -65.64
C PRO A 346 24.95 21.70 -64.33
N THR A 347 24.00 20.77 -64.45
CA THR A 347 23.66 19.68 -63.53
C THR A 347 24.89 18.80 -63.25
N THR A 348 25.15 18.45 -62.00
CA THR A 348 25.94 17.24 -61.68
C THR A 348 25.39 16.54 -60.45
N THR A 349 24.74 15.42 -60.75
CA THR A 349 24.30 14.37 -59.85
C THR A 349 25.51 13.64 -59.26
N ILE A 350 25.66 13.61 -57.94
CA ILE A 350 26.60 12.69 -57.28
C ILE A 350 25.78 11.56 -56.66
N LYS A 351 25.81 10.40 -57.32
CA LYS A 351 25.53 9.09 -56.74
C LYS A 351 26.83 8.59 -56.11
N THR A 352 26.79 8.17 -54.85
CA THR A 352 27.82 7.28 -54.30
C THR A 352 27.14 6.06 -53.69
N THR A 353 27.25 4.97 -54.43
CA THR A 353 26.99 3.61 -53.99
C THR A 353 28.19 3.13 -53.18
N VAL A 354 27.99 2.62 -51.96
CA VAL A 354 28.95 1.70 -51.32
C VAL A 354 28.20 0.48 -50.80
N ARG A 355 28.72 -0.68 -51.25
CA ARG A 355 28.28 -2.05 -51.05
C ARG A 355 28.21 -2.46 -49.58
N MET A 356 27.18 -3.25 -49.27
CA MET A 356 27.18 -4.24 -48.19
C MET A 356 28.12 -5.40 -48.56
N THR A 357 28.99 -5.79 -47.63
CA THR A 357 29.64 -7.10 -47.60
C THR A 357 29.46 -7.71 -46.22
N THR A 358 28.82 -8.88 -46.24
CA THR A 358 28.66 -9.87 -45.18
C THR A 358 30.00 -10.49 -44.76
N VAL A 359 30.23 -10.62 -43.45
CA VAL A 359 30.88 -11.79 -42.81
C VAL A 359 30.30 -11.94 -41.41
N GLY A 360 29.78 -13.12 -41.08
CA GLY A 360 29.23 -13.44 -39.77
C GLY A 360 30.27 -14.01 -38.79
N THR A 361 29.87 -14.19 -37.54
CA THR A 361 30.21 -15.37 -36.73
C THR A 361 29.41 -15.40 -35.42
N THR A 362 28.80 -16.58 -35.20
CA THR A 362 28.55 -17.29 -33.92
C THR A 362 27.66 -16.67 -32.85
N SER A 363 26.38 -17.05 -32.93
CA SER A 363 25.44 -17.19 -31.80
C SER A 363 25.74 -18.48 -31.04
N MET A 364 26.05 -18.41 -29.75
CA MET A 364 26.02 -19.58 -28.86
C MET A 364 24.61 -19.80 -28.32
N ARG A 365 24.17 -21.05 -28.45
CA ARG A 365 22.85 -21.59 -28.12
C ARG A 365 23.06 -22.48 -26.90
N THR A 366 22.44 -22.16 -25.76
CA THR A 366 22.32 -23.09 -24.64
C THR A 366 20.92 -23.68 -24.62
N SER A 367 20.86 -24.96 -24.94
CA SER A 367 19.71 -25.84 -24.79
C SER A 367 19.59 -26.28 -23.33
N THR A 368 18.42 -26.11 -22.72
CA THR A 368 17.96 -27.02 -21.66
C THR A 368 16.55 -27.47 -21.97
N THR A 369 16.40 -28.78 -21.89
CA THR A 369 15.27 -29.60 -22.31
C THR A 369 14.19 -29.63 -21.23
N HIS A 370 12.95 -29.39 -21.64
CA HIS A 370 11.76 -29.82 -20.91
C HIS A 370 11.50 -31.32 -21.12
N ALA A 371 11.19 -32.03 -20.04
CA ALA A 371 10.39 -33.24 -20.07
C ALA A 371 9.45 -33.26 -18.84
N PRO A 372 8.27 -33.90 -18.93
CA PRO A 372 7.10 -33.58 -18.12
C PRO A 372 6.87 -34.54 -16.94
N SER A 373 5.93 -34.13 -16.08
CA SER A 373 5.39 -34.86 -14.92
C SER A 373 4.87 -36.26 -15.25
N ALA A 374 5.06 -37.19 -14.31
CA ALA A 374 4.42 -38.50 -14.28
C ALA A 374 3.60 -38.69 -13.00
N GLY A 375 2.29 -38.90 -13.18
CA GLY A 375 1.57 -40.13 -12.82
C GLY A 375 1.73 -40.74 -11.42
N VAL A 376 0.62 -40.74 -10.70
CA VAL A 376 0.30 -41.56 -9.52
C VAL A 376 0.12 -43.05 -9.90
N ALA A 377 0.72 -43.99 -9.15
CA ALA A 377 0.09 -45.25 -8.69
C ALA A 377 1.02 -46.16 -7.84
N LYS A 378 0.48 -46.59 -6.68
CA LYS A 378 0.64 -47.83 -5.87
C LYS A 378 1.86 -48.77 -6.03
N GLY A 379 2.40 -49.22 -4.89
CA GLY A 379 3.15 -50.48 -4.76
C GLY A 379 3.69 -50.73 -3.34
N ASN A 380 3.45 -51.94 -2.83
CA ASN A 380 3.65 -52.48 -1.46
C ASN A 380 5.10 -52.95 -1.16
N GLU A 381 5.38 -53.14 0.15
CA GLU A 381 6.26 -54.19 0.76
C GLU A 381 7.77 -54.13 0.45
N ARG A 382 8.74 -54.53 1.29
CA ARG A 382 8.92 -54.95 2.70
C ARG A 382 10.47 -55.07 2.88
N ASP A 383 10.92 -55.27 4.12
CA ASP A 383 12.20 -55.89 4.54
C ASP A 383 13.49 -55.05 4.68
N ASP A 384 13.75 -54.76 5.96
CA ASP A 384 14.86 -55.25 6.79
C ASP A 384 16.35 -54.85 6.60
N ALA A 385 16.84 -54.32 7.73
CA ALA A 385 18.04 -54.72 8.49
C ALA A 385 19.37 -53.96 8.32
N SER A 386 19.77 -53.36 9.47
CA SER A 386 21.10 -53.44 10.11
C SER A 386 22.26 -52.71 9.41
N SER A 387 23.19 -52.02 10.07
CA SER A 387 23.55 -51.72 11.46
C SER A 387 24.67 -50.67 11.37
N ASP A 388 24.72 -49.69 12.27
CA ASP A 388 25.92 -49.51 13.09
C ASP A 388 25.67 -48.50 14.21
N ALA A 389 25.95 -48.97 15.42
CA ALA A 389 25.83 -48.23 16.65
C ALA A 389 27.11 -47.42 16.90
N SER A 390 26.95 -46.24 17.48
CA SER A 390 27.98 -45.65 18.33
C SER A 390 27.29 -44.98 19.51
N ILE A 391 27.58 -45.54 20.68
CA ILE A 391 27.11 -45.19 22.01
C ILE A 391 27.80 -43.89 22.44
N LEU A 392 27.02 -42.90 22.90
CA LEU A 392 27.51 -41.83 23.78
C LEU A 392 26.41 -41.36 24.75
N ILE A 393 26.46 -42.00 25.93
CA ILE A 393 26.30 -41.47 27.29
C ILE A 393 25.39 -40.25 27.53
N LEU A 394 24.27 -40.54 28.21
CA LEU A 394 23.53 -39.77 29.22
C LEU A 394 23.98 -38.33 29.54
N GLY A 395 23.13 -37.37 29.18
CA GLY A 395 22.96 -36.09 29.85
C GLY A 395 21.55 -35.98 30.42
N ASN A 396 21.39 -36.21 31.72
CA ASN A 396 20.14 -36.03 32.46
C ASN A 396 19.69 -34.56 32.42
N SER A 397 18.47 -34.30 31.94
CA SER A 397 17.75 -33.06 32.26
C SER A 397 16.35 -33.43 32.75
N LEU A 398 16.09 -33.04 34.01
CA LEU A 398 14.86 -33.25 34.79
C LEU A 398 13.58 -32.64 34.18
N THR A 399 13.61 -32.13 32.95
CA THR A 399 12.53 -31.35 32.34
C THR A 399 11.55 -32.19 31.50
N SER A 400 11.90 -33.43 31.16
CA SER A 400 11.03 -34.30 30.34
C SER A 400 9.96 -35.06 31.15
N CYS A 401 10.16 -35.26 32.46
CA CYS A 401 9.19 -35.98 33.29
C CYS A 401 7.98 -35.14 33.75
N LEU A 402 8.05 -33.80 33.69
CA LEU A 402 6.94 -32.94 34.13
C LEU A 402 5.83 -32.81 33.07
N MET A 403 6.17 -32.95 31.79
CA MET A 403 5.21 -32.83 30.69
C MET A 403 4.34 -34.08 30.50
N LEU A 404 4.79 -35.26 30.94
CA LEU A 404 3.98 -36.48 30.88
C LEU A 404 2.96 -36.61 32.03
N ALA A 405 3.13 -35.87 33.13
CA ALA A 405 2.21 -35.91 34.27
C ALA A 405 0.98 -34.98 34.06
N ILE A 406 1.13 -33.87 33.36
CA ILE A 406 0.04 -32.91 33.11
C ILE A 406 -0.91 -33.41 31.99
N ALA A 407 -0.40 -34.13 31.00
CA ALA A 407 -1.22 -34.68 29.91
C ALA A 407 -2.18 -35.81 30.36
N LYS A 408 -2.00 -36.39 31.55
CA LYS A 408 -2.87 -37.45 32.09
C LYS A 408 -3.93 -36.97 33.08
N LEU A 409 -3.96 -35.68 33.44
CA LEU A 409 -4.97 -35.11 34.34
C LEU A 409 -6.07 -34.29 33.63
N ILE A 410 -6.01 -34.14 32.31
CA ILE A 410 -7.01 -33.41 31.51
C ILE A 410 -7.98 -34.35 30.77
N LEU A 411 -7.88 -35.67 30.98
CA LEU A 411 -8.68 -36.69 30.27
C LEU A 411 -9.46 -37.66 31.18
N PHE A 412 -9.91 -37.19 32.35
CA PHE A 412 -10.98 -37.83 33.12
C PHE A 412 -11.96 -36.80 33.67
#